data_AF-A0A084D604-F1
#
_entry.id   AF-A0A084D604-F1
#
_cell.length_a   1.000
_cell.length_b   1.000
_cell.length_c   1.000
_cell.angle_alpha   90.00
_cell.angle_beta   90.00
_cell.angle_gamma   90.00
#
_symmetry.space_group_name_H-M   'P 1'
#
loop_
_entity.id
_entity.type
_entity.pdbx_description
1 polymer ?
#
loop_
_entity_poly.entity_id
_entity_poly.type
_entity_poly.pdbx_seq_one_letter_code
_entity_poly.pdbx_strand_id
1 'polypeptide(L)'
;MAWQLVSSEDTYMPKTGVVSHEAVIGHLRQVSDAFAAKPAYRKFHIGVTRDLTARLAAHRAGKPDCKWMCPIYPEAHNLVGNAVDRLERKAIEIFRGGIAHPRTHETLLACSNGPGGALPKNRLCILVG
;
A
#
# COMPACT_ATOMS: atom_id res chain seq x y z
N MET A 1 14.29 -5.31 -16.21
CA MET A 1 13.64 -4.13 -15.58
C MET A 1 13.99 -4.15 -14.11
N ALA A 2 14.53 -3.06 -13.57
CA ALA A 2 15.03 -2.99 -12.20
C ALA A 2 13.88 -2.97 -11.18
N TRP A 3 13.91 -3.86 -10.19
CA TRP A 3 12.92 -3.98 -9.12
C TRP A 3 13.24 -2.97 -8.01
N GLN A 4 12.77 -1.74 -8.17
CA GLN A 4 13.12 -0.63 -7.30
C GLN A 4 12.08 -0.40 -6.21
N LEU A 5 12.55 -0.15 -4.99
CA LEU A 5 11.78 0.65 -4.04
C LEU A 5 11.61 2.02 -4.70
N VAL A 6 10.38 2.50 -4.84
CA VAL A 6 10.20 3.89 -5.25
C VAL A 6 10.74 4.73 -4.08
N SER A 7 11.84 5.46 -4.27
CA SER A 7 12.35 6.41 -3.28
C SER A 7 11.28 7.48 -3.10
N SER A 8 10.44 7.28 -2.11
CA SER A 8 9.15 7.93 -1.99
C SER A 8 9.16 8.98 -0.90
N GLU A 9 10.28 9.62 -0.58
CA GLU A 9 10.26 10.72 0.38
C GLU A 9 9.64 11.99 -0.21
N ASP A 10 9.76 12.22 -1.52
CA ASP A 10 9.30 13.47 -2.15
C ASP A 10 7.99 13.37 -2.96
N THR A 11 7.73 12.25 -3.64
CA THR A 11 6.57 12.15 -4.57
C THR A 11 5.33 11.49 -3.95
N TYR A 12 5.52 10.59 -2.97
CA TYR A 12 4.44 9.72 -2.46
C TYR A 12 4.50 9.50 -0.93
N MET A 13 5.12 10.38 -0.16
CA MET A 13 4.98 10.34 1.29
C MET A 13 4.32 11.63 1.77
N PRO A 14 3.19 11.55 2.49
CA PRO A 14 2.65 12.72 3.16
C PRO A 14 3.68 13.21 4.19
N LYS A 15 3.96 14.52 4.16
CA LYS A 15 4.91 15.16 5.08
C LYS A 15 4.56 14.81 6.52
N THR A 16 5.55 14.38 7.28
CA THR A 16 5.40 13.86 8.63
C THR A 16 4.77 14.88 9.58
N GLY A 17 3.73 14.45 10.30
CA GLY A 17 3.01 15.26 11.27
C GLY A 17 1.53 14.93 11.25
N VAL A 18 1.12 13.99 12.11
CA VAL A 18 -0.28 13.57 12.35
C VAL A 18 -1.12 13.53 11.06
N VAL A 19 -0.80 12.57 10.19
CA VAL A 19 -1.61 12.32 8.99
C VAL A 19 -2.90 11.66 9.46
N SER A 20 -4.05 12.31 9.26
CA SER A 20 -5.34 11.72 9.57
C SER A 20 -5.51 10.39 8.81
N HIS A 21 -6.21 9.41 9.38
CA HIS A 21 -6.48 8.16 8.68
C HIS A 21 -7.08 8.38 7.29
N GLU A 22 -7.89 9.43 7.13
CA GLU A 22 -8.48 9.83 5.85
C GLU A 22 -7.44 10.32 4.86
N ALA A 23 -6.46 11.11 5.29
CA ALA A 23 -5.38 11.55 4.44
C ALA A 23 -4.51 10.36 3.99
N VAL A 24 -4.26 9.37 4.86
CA VAL A 24 -3.55 8.14 4.45
C VAL A 24 -4.36 7.33 3.45
N ILE A 25 -5.67 7.17 3.66
CA ILE A 25 -6.56 6.47 2.73
C ILE A 25 -6.63 7.20 1.38
N GLY A 26 -6.76 8.53 1.40
CA GLY A 26 -6.76 9.36 0.19
C GLY A 26 -5.44 9.26 -0.56
N HIS A 27 -4.31 9.23 0.15
CA HIS A 27 -3.02 9.03 -0.49
C HIS A 27 -2.87 7.62 -1.08
N LEU A 28 -3.33 6.59 -0.37
CA LEU A 28 -3.38 5.23 -0.91
C LEU A 28 -4.21 5.18 -2.19
N ARG A 29 -5.35 5.88 -2.22
CA ARG A 29 -6.19 6.00 -3.42
C ARG A 29 -5.44 6.63 -4.58
N GLN A 30 -4.75 7.76 -4.37
CA GLN A 30 -3.97 8.44 -5.40
C GLN A 30 -2.90 7.53 -6.00
N VAL A 31 -2.16 6.83 -5.13
CA VAL A 31 -1.12 5.89 -5.57
C VAL A 31 -1.74 4.74 -6.37
N SER A 32 -2.81 4.12 -5.86
CA SER A 32 -3.53 3.05 -6.55
C SER A 32 -4.09 3.52 -7.90
N ASP A 33 -4.66 4.71 -8.00
CA ASP A 33 -5.20 5.27 -9.25
C ASP A 33 -4.07 5.54 -10.26
N ALA A 34 -2.92 6.05 -9.82
CA ALA A 34 -1.74 6.26 -10.66
C ALA A 34 -1.19 4.95 -11.24
N PHE A 35 -1.27 3.85 -10.48
CA PHE A 35 -0.93 2.52 -10.96
C PHE A 35 -2.03 1.90 -11.82
N ALA A 36 -3.31 2.13 -11.51
CA ALA A 36 -4.45 1.67 -12.30
C ALA A 36 -4.49 2.29 -13.70
N ALA A 37 -3.96 3.51 -13.86
CA ALA A 37 -3.79 4.16 -15.16
C ALA A 37 -2.75 3.46 -16.06
N LYS A 38 -1.93 2.56 -15.50
CA LYS A 38 -0.88 1.84 -16.23
C LYS A 38 -1.30 0.39 -16.45
N PRO A 39 -1.54 -0.05 -17.71
CA PRO A 39 -2.04 -1.41 -18.00
C PRO A 39 -1.04 -2.54 -17.66
N ALA A 40 0.19 -2.18 -17.32
CA ALA A 40 1.24 -3.09 -16.86
C ALA A 40 1.02 -3.61 -15.43
N TYR A 41 0.11 -2.99 -14.66
CA TYR A 41 -0.27 -3.42 -13.32
C TYR A 41 -1.74 -3.79 -13.29
N ARG A 42 -2.05 -4.90 -12.64
CA ARG A 42 -3.41 -5.43 -12.54
C ARG A 42 -3.80 -5.79 -11.12
N LYS A 43 -2.83 -5.87 -10.20
CA LYS A 43 -3.06 -6.26 -8.81
C LYS A 43 -2.28 -5.36 -7.86
N PHE A 44 -2.84 -5.17 -6.68
CA PHE A 44 -2.13 -4.59 -5.58
C PHE A 44 -2.41 -5.29 -4.26
N HIS A 45 -1.49 -5.11 -3.33
CA HIS A 45 -1.58 -5.56 -1.95
C HIS A 45 -1.25 -4.40 -1.03
N ILE A 46 -1.95 -4.34 0.08
CA ILE A 46 -1.72 -3.41 1.17
C ILE A 46 -1.06 -4.25 2.25
N GLY A 47 0.15 -3.87 2.60
CA GLY A 47 0.92 -4.52 3.63
C GLY A 47 1.33 -3.52 4.68
N VAL A 48 1.67 -4.05 5.83
CA VAL A 48 2.28 -3.29 6.91
C VAL A 48 3.54 -4.02 7.33
N THR A 49 4.57 -3.26 7.64
CA THR A 49 5.87 -3.79 8.03
C THR A 49 6.59 -2.83 8.95
N ARG A 50 7.54 -3.35 9.72
CA ARG A 50 8.55 -2.52 10.41
C ARG A 50 9.81 -2.30 9.60
N ASP A 51 10.04 -3.18 8.63
CA ASP A 51 11.23 -3.22 7.80
C ASP A 51 10.79 -3.36 6.34
N LEU A 52 10.99 -2.28 5.57
CA LEU A 52 10.66 -2.25 4.15
C LEU A 52 11.56 -3.20 3.37
N THR A 53 12.84 -3.31 3.72
CA THR A 53 13.81 -4.16 3.02
C THR A 53 13.48 -5.63 3.21
N ALA A 54 13.25 -6.07 4.45
CA ALA A 54 12.86 -7.44 4.75
C ALA A 54 11.49 -7.78 4.12
N ARG A 55 10.54 -6.84 4.14
CA ARG A 55 9.23 -7.03 3.53
C ARG A 55 9.32 -7.13 2.00
N LEU A 56 10.15 -6.30 1.37
CA LEU A 56 10.42 -6.38 -0.06
C LEU A 56 11.07 -7.72 -0.42
N ALA A 57 12.02 -8.20 0.38
CA ALA A 57 12.64 -9.52 0.19
C ALA A 57 11.61 -10.66 0.32
N ALA A 58 10.76 -10.63 1.34
CA ALA A 58 9.67 -11.61 1.52
C ALA A 58 8.65 -11.55 0.37
N HIS A 59 8.34 -10.35 -0.13
CA HIS A 59 7.48 -10.18 -1.30
C HIS A 59 8.11 -10.70 -2.58
N ARG A 60 9.41 -10.49 -2.78
CA ARG A 60 10.16 -11.08 -3.90
C ARG A 60 10.11 -12.60 -3.87
N ALA A 61 10.20 -13.21 -2.69
CA ALA A 61 10.16 -14.66 -2.54
C ALA A 61 8.75 -15.26 -2.71
N GLY A 62 7.71 -14.58 -2.24
CA GLY A 62 6.34 -15.13 -2.18
C GLY A 62 5.36 -14.60 -3.24
N LYS A 63 5.68 -13.51 -3.95
CA LYS A 63 4.77 -12.81 -4.87
C LYS A 63 5.52 -12.26 -6.10
N PRO A 64 5.93 -13.13 -7.05
CA PRO A 64 6.68 -12.72 -8.24
C PRO A 64 5.91 -11.75 -9.14
N ASP A 65 4.58 -11.72 -9.03
CA ASP A 65 3.73 -10.80 -9.78
C ASP A 65 3.91 -9.34 -9.35
N CYS A 66 4.29 -9.06 -8.09
CA CYS A 66 4.43 -7.70 -7.56
C CYS A 66 5.79 -7.10 -7.89
N LYS A 67 5.80 -6.06 -8.74
CA LYS A 67 7.01 -5.40 -9.23
C LYS A 67 7.51 -4.25 -8.38
N TRP A 68 6.60 -3.58 -7.69
CA TRP A 68 6.90 -2.37 -6.94
C TRP A 68 6.39 -2.45 -5.52
N MET A 69 7.09 -1.79 -4.62
CA MET A 69 6.64 -1.53 -3.27
C MET A 69 6.78 -0.03 -3.00
N CYS A 70 5.69 0.60 -2.57
CA CYS A 70 5.66 2.01 -2.20
C CYS A 70 5.25 2.12 -0.73
N PRO A 71 6.10 2.67 0.15
CA PRO A 71 5.66 3.03 1.49
C PRO A 71 4.73 4.24 1.42
N ILE A 72 3.60 4.15 2.10
CA ILE A 72 2.50 5.14 2.08
C ILE A 72 2.50 5.96 3.37
N TYR A 73 2.76 5.32 4.51
CA TYR A 73 2.68 5.98 5.81
C TYR A 73 3.65 5.35 6.81
N PRO A 74 4.54 6.13 7.42
CA PRO A 74 5.26 5.74 8.62
C PRO A 74 4.54 6.25 9.88
N GLU A 75 4.30 5.36 10.84
CA GLU A 75 3.86 5.71 12.19
C GLU A 75 5.08 5.94 13.08
N ALA A 76 5.09 7.09 13.77
CA ALA A 76 6.10 7.38 14.76
C ALA A 76 6.00 6.39 15.93
N HIS A 77 7.14 5.92 16.42
CA HIS A 77 7.26 4.85 17.43
C HIS A 77 6.47 5.11 18.74
N ASN A 78 6.10 6.36 19.02
CA ASN A 78 5.32 6.78 20.18
C ASN A 78 3.79 6.64 20.03
N LEU A 79 3.28 6.35 18.83
CA LEU A 79 1.86 6.10 18.54
C LEU A 79 1.57 4.62 18.23
N VAL A 80 2.61 3.78 18.31
CA VAL A 80 2.58 2.38 17.91
C VAL A 80 1.79 1.56 18.91
N GLY A 81 0.66 1.06 18.46
CA GLY A 81 -0.05 0.02 19.19
C GLY A 81 -1.34 -0.43 18.52
N ASN A 82 -2.08 0.49 17.89
CA ASN A 82 -3.40 0.16 17.32
C ASN A 82 -3.81 0.98 16.09
N ALA A 83 -3.20 2.13 15.83
CA ALA A 83 -3.65 3.02 14.75
C ALA A 83 -3.27 2.46 13.37
N VAL A 84 -2.03 2.00 13.15
CA VAL A 84 -1.62 1.33 11.90
C VAL A 84 -2.42 0.07 11.60
N ASP A 85 -2.71 -0.79 12.58
CA ASP A 85 -3.52 -2.01 12.34
C ASP A 85 -4.98 -1.67 12.00
N ARG A 86 -5.57 -0.67 12.67
CA ARG A 86 -6.92 -0.17 12.32
C ARG A 86 -6.93 0.45 10.92
N LEU A 87 -5.88 1.17 10.58
CA LEU A 87 -5.72 1.81 9.27
C LEU A 87 -5.55 0.76 8.16
N GLU A 88 -4.75 -0.27 8.38
CA GLU A 88 -4.60 -1.41 7.47
C GLU A 88 -5.96 -2.06 7.21
N ARG A 89 -6.70 -2.40 8.28
CA ARG A 89 -8.02 -3.03 8.15
C ARG A 89 -9.00 -2.14 7.40
N LYS A 90 -9.07 -0.85 7.75
CA LYS A 90 -9.94 0.13 7.08
C LYS A 90 -9.56 0.29 5.60
N ALA A 91 -8.27 0.33 5.29
CA ALA A 91 -7.80 0.38 3.91
C ALA A 91 -8.17 -0.90 3.16
N ILE A 92 -7.90 -2.09 3.72
CA ILE A 92 -8.29 -3.37 3.09
C ILE A 92 -9.80 -3.40 2.84
N GLU A 93 -10.62 -2.94 3.77
CA GLU A 93 -12.08 -2.89 3.63
C GLU A 93 -12.52 -1.95 2.50
N ILE A 94 -12.02 -0.71 2.48
CA ILE A 94 -12.32 0.29 1.44
C ILE A 94 -11.89 -0.20 0.06
N PHE A 95 -10.70 -0.78 -0.01
CA PHE A 95 -10.09 -1.19 -1.26
C PHE A 95 -10.39 -2.65 -1.61
N ARG A 96 -11.25 -3.36 -0.86
CA ARG A 96 -11.54 -4.79 -1.07
C ARG A 96 -12.07 -5.07 -2.46
N GLY A 97 -12.87 -4.14 -3.01
CA GLY A 97 -13.39 -4.21 -4.38
C GLY A 97 -12.36 -3.90 -5.47
N GLY A 98 -11.13 -3.51 -5.10
CA GLY A 98 -10.13 -2.99 -6.02
C GLY A 98 -10.43 -1.56 -6.48
N ILE A 99 -9.68 -1.10 -7.48
CA ILE A 99 -9.94 0.15 -8.20
C ILE A 99 -10.68 -0.20 -9.48
N ALA A 100 -11.90 0.30 -9.60
CA ALA A 100 -12.70 0.19 -10.80
C ALA A 100 -12.66 1.51 -11.59
N HIS A 101 -12.75 1.39 -12.91
CA HIS A 101 -12.88 2.54 -13.79
C HIS A 101 -14.26 3.21 -13.56
N PRO A 102 -14.31 4.54 -13.36
CA PRO A 102 -15.52 5.22 -12.91
C PRO A 102 -16.68 5.20 -13.93
N ARG A 103 -16.39 4.96 -15.22
CA ARG A 103 -17.42 4.91 -16.27
C ARG A 103 -17.80 3.49 -16.71
N THR A 104 -16.86 2.55 -16.69
CA THR A 104 -17.08 1.20 -17.23
C THR A 104 -17.28 0.17 -16.13
N HIS A 105 -17.04 0.55 -14.87
CA HIS A 105 -17.03 -0.34 -13.70
C HIS A 105 -16.06 -1.53 -13.83
N GLU A 106 -15.19 -1.50 -14.83
CA GLU A 106 -14.18 -2.53 -15.05
C GLU A 106 -13.08 -2.40 -14.00
N THR A 107 -12.69 -3.52 -13.40
CA THR A 107 -11.61 -3.54 -12.41
C THR A 107 -10.27 -3.28 -13.09
N LEU A 108 -9.71 -2.10 -12.87
CA LEU A 108 -8.38 -1.72 -13.35
C LEU A 108 -7.27 -2.31 -12.48
N LEU A 109 -7.49 -2.33 -11.17
CA LEU A 109 -6.50 -2.82 -10.22
C LEU A 109 -7.18 -3.62 -9.12
N ALA A 110 -6.97 -4.94 -9.09
CA ALA A 110 -7.59 -5.81 -8.11
C ALA A 110 -6.82 -5.79 -6.78
N CYS A 111 -7.53 -5.63 -5.66
CA CYS A 111 -6.96 -5.82 -4.34
C CYS A 111 -6.89 -7.31 -4.03
N SER A 112 -5.69 -7.85 -3.87
CA SER A 112 -5.47 -9.27 -3.56
C SER A 112 -4.98 -9.44 -2.11
N ASN A 113 -5.48 -8.60 -1.21
CA ASN A 113 -5.21 -8.76 0.22
C ASN A 113 -6.09 -9.84 0.82
N GLY A 114 -5.45 -10.77 1.52
CA GLY A 114 -6.13 -11.63 2.49
C GLY A 114 -6.36 -10.87 3.81
N PRO A 115 -7.18 -11.43 4.72
CA PRO A 115 -7.39 -10.86 6.04
C PRO A 115 -6.11 -10.98 6.89
N GLY A 116 -5.50 -9.84 7.23
CA GLY A 116 -4.51 -9.72 8.29
C GLY A 116 -3.04 -9.63 7.84
N GLY A 117 -2.40 -8.51 8.15
CA GLY A 117 -0.93 -8.38 8.14
C GLY A 117 -0.28 -8.88 9.43
N ALA A 118 1.01 -9.23 9.37
CA ALA A 118 1.80 -9.79 10.48
C ALA A 118 2.30 -8.72 11.47
N LEU A 119 2.05 -8.88 12.77
CA LEU A 119 2.46 -7.97 13.86
C LEU A 119 3.97 -8.08 14.18
N PRO A 120 4.63 -7.05 14.76
CA PRO A 120 4.25 -5.65 14.93
C PRO A 120 4.68 -4.78 13.74
N LYS A 121 3.91 -3.73 13.42
CA LYS A 121 4.16 -2.89 12.24
C LYS A 121 4.06 -1.41 12.57
N ASN A 122 4.96 -0.61 12.02
CA ASN A 122 4.93 0.86 12.12
C ASN A 122 4.96 1.54 10.75
N ARG A 123 4.84 0.80 9.64
CA ARG A 123 4.74 1.38 8.29
C ARG A 123 3.67 0.67 7.49
N LEU A 124 2.85 1.44 6.78
CA LEU A 124 1.92 0.98 5.75
C LEU A 124 2.59 1.11 4.38
N CYS A 125 2.52 0.06 3.57
CA CYS A 125 3.02 0.02 2.21
C CYS A 125 2.00 -0.62 1.26
N ILE A 126 2.09 -0.24 -0.02
CA ILE A 126 1.37 -0.87 -1.11
C ILE A 126 2.38 -1.61 -2.00
N LEU A 127 2.00 -2.80 -2.45
CA LEU A 127 2.74 -3.59 -3.43
C LEU A 127 1.91 -3.70 -4.68
N VAL A 128 2.53 -3.47 -5.83
CA VAL A 128 1.80 -3.38 -7.09
C VAL A 128 2.46 -4.28 -8.13
N GLY A 129 1.64 -5.03 -8.85
CA GLY A 129 2.03 -6.05 -9.83
C GLY A 129 1.16 -6.04 -11.07
#